data_AF-A0A5M4AZJ2-F1
#
_entry.id   AF-A0A5M4AZJ2-F1
#
_cell.length_a   1.000
_cell.length_b   1.000
_cell.length_c   1.000
_cell.angle_alpha   90.00
_cell.angle_beta   90.00
_cell.angle_gamma   90.00
#
_symmetry.space_group_name_H-M   'P 1'
#
loop_
_entity.id
_entity.type
_entity.pdbx_description
1 polymer ?
#
loop_
_entity_poly.entity_id
_entity_poly.type
_entity_poly.pdbx_seq_one_letter_code
_entity_poly.pdbx_strand_id
1 'polypeptide(L)'
;MKEMTAAVDIGTAKTTAIIGRYTIDRKLEVVGYGSTDTRGVRNGVVVNIEEAGQSIREAVDAACRGLKLKVRAIYAGLSGQKIRTRSASGYRMIDKDGEVTRELVSSLYEEVGRYSLQPGEKIFHVVPQEFIVDGEMGIQQPVGMAGNRIDAMFNLILAPDSYRINLRRSAEKAGFELAGVFVNPFVQGEAYLTEDEKEAGVVLVDFGAGTTGISVYYENRLRLAAELPFGGAVVTRDIKEGCNIIARHAELLKVQFGRALAELAPDNKVVQIPESDGWPAKEVSFKNLSHIIQARMEEILEGISFQIESTGLMHKLGAGIVITGGGAGMAELEKLISYKTGLDVRFGRPVIPMKELLFAEQVNGPEAANILGLLVKGLKKREGMRNPDTMVIHESEEEERPQNPRQQHRPNGNGFKGVFNNLFEKARDGLGNLISDEDMEMN
;
A
#
# COMPACT_ATOMS: atom_id res chain seq x y z
N MET A 1 8.60 -29.63 2.70
CA MET A 1 9.22 -28.58 1.84
C MET A 1 9.47 -27.38 2.74
N LYS A 2 10.67 -26.80 2.76
CA LYS A 2 10.91 -25.59 3.58
C LYS A 2 10.03 -24.47 3.04
N GLU A 3 9.07 -24.04 3.85
CA GLU A 3 8.04 -23.09 3.46
C GLU A 3 8.66 -21.71 3.20
N MET A 4 8.37 -21.14 2.03
CA MET A 4 8.89 -19.85 1.59
C MET A 4 7.73 -18.94 1.22
N THR A 5 7.89 -17.66 1.52
CA THR A 5 6.93 -16.62 1.18
C THR A 5 7.53 -15.74 0.09
N ALA A 6 6.74 -15.45 -0.94
CA ALA A 6 7.07 -14.47 -1.96
C ALA A 6 6.24 -13.20 -1.71
N ALA A 7 6.89 -12.05 -1.78
CA ALA A 7 6.25 -10.74 -1.73
C ALA A 7 6.65 -9.90 -2.93
N VAL A 8 5.75 -9.03 -3.39
CA VAL A 8 5.97 -8.13 -4.53
C VAL A 8 5.51 -6.72 -4.18
N ASP A 9 6.38 -5.75 -4.41
CA ASP A 9 6.06 -4.33 -4.34
C ASP A 9 6.04 -3.76 -5.76
N ILE A 10 4.97 -3.08 -6.12
CA ILE A 10 4.75 -2.53 -7.47
C ILE A 10 4.76 -1.01 -7.41
N GLY A 11 5.94 -0.44 -7.24
CA GLY A 11 6.13 1.01 -7.21
C GLY A 11 6.05 1.63 -8.59
N THR A 12 5.84 2.96 -8.66
CA THR A 12 5.80 3.71 -9.93
C THR A 12 7.09 3.63 -10.74
N ALA A 13 8.25 3.59 -10.09
CA ALA A 13 9.53 3.46 -10.78
C ALA A 13 10.00 2.01 -10.92
N LYS A 14 9.83 1.20 -9.87
CA LYS A 14 10.43 -0.13 -9.78
C LYS A 14 9.44 -1.15 -9.21
N THR A 15 9.40 -2.33 -9.83
CA THR A 15 8.68 -3.50 -9.31
C THR A 15 9.72 -4.44 -8.73
N THR A 16 9.57 -4.80 -7.47
CA THR A 16 10.54 -5.62 -6.73
C THR A 16 9.85 -6.85 -6.16
N ALA A 17 10.45 -8.01 -6.34
CA ALA A 17 10.01 -9.27 -5.74
C ALA A 17 11.09 -9.78 -4.79
N ILE A 18 10.64 -10.31 -3.65
CA ILE A 18 11.51 -10.94 -2.66
C ILE A 18 10.93 -12.29 -2.25
N ILE A 19 11.82 -13.26 -2.02
CA ILE A 19 11.46 -14.59 -1.55
C ILE A 19 12.27 -14.86 -0.29
N GLY A 20 11.61 -15.27 0.78
CA GLY A 20 12.30 -15.55 2.03
C GLY A 20 11.53 -16.45 2.99
N ARG A 21 12.16 -16.74 4.11
CA ARG A 21 11.63 -17.57 5.19
C ARG A 21 12.28 -17.21 6.53
N TYR A 22 11.67 -17.64 7.62
CA TYR A 22 12.38 -17.71 8.89
C TYR A 22 13.26 -18.96 8.95
N THR A 23 14.45 -18.78 9.49
CA THR A 23 15.33 -19.87 9.90
C THR A 23 14.83 -20.49 11.20
N ILE A 24 15.43 -21.62 11.60
CA ILE A 24 15.10 -22.29 12.87
C ILE A 24 15.38 -21.37 14.07
N ASP A 25 16.44 -20.55 13.99
CA ASP A 25 16.81 -19.54 14.99
C ASP A 25 16.03 -18.22 14.86
N ARG A 26 14.87 -18.23 14.17
CA ARG A 26 13.96 -17.07 14.02
C ARG A 26 14.60 -15.84 13.37
N LYS A 27 15.63 -16.03 12.54
CA LYS A 27 16.20 -14.96 11.71
C LYS A 27 15.55 -14.97 10.33
N LEU A 28 15.37 -13.78 9.75
CA LEU A 28 14.92 -13.66 8.37
C LEU A 28 16.04 -14.08 7.42
N GLU A 29 15.76 -15.04 6.54
CA GLU A 29 16.63 -15.44 5.44
C GLU A 29 15.97 -15.04 4.12
N VAL A 30 16.61 -14.10 3.40
CA VAL A 30 16.25 -13.74 2.03
C VAL A 30 16.91 -14.74 1.08
N VAL A 31 16.08 -15.47 0.34
CA VAL A 31 16.49 -16.57 -0.55
C VAL A 31 16.52 -16.13 -2.01
N GLY A 32 15.72 -15.13 -2.39
CA GLY A 32 15.69 -14.57 -3.72
C GLY A 32 15.29 -13.10 -3.71
N TYR A 33 15.84 -12.34 -4.64
CA TYR A 33 15.52 -10.93 -4.88
C TYR A 33 15.54 -10.68 -6.38
N GLY A 34 14.54 -9.96 -6.88
CA GLY A 34 14.42 -9.58 -8.27
C GLY A 34 13.77 -8.23 -8.42
N SER A 35 14.17 -7.47 -9.44
CA SER A 35 13.57 -6.18 -9.69
C SER A 35 13.60 -5.82 -11.18
N THR A 36 12.63 -5.03 -11.63
CA THR A 36 12.54 -4.48 -12.98
C THR A 36 12.01 -3.05 -12.94
N ASP A 37 12.25 -2.27 -13.98
CA ASP A 37 11.59 -0.97 -14.16
C ASP A 37 10.09 -1.20 -14.37
N THR A 38 9.26 -0.46 -13.64
CA THR A 38 7.81 -0.66 -13.69
C THR A 38 7.20 -0.07 -14.95
N ARG A 39 6.26 -0.82 -15.53
CA ARG A 39 5.31 -0.33 -16.54
C ARG A 39 3.88 -0.45 -16.02
N GLY A 40 2.98 0.39 -16.52
CA GLY A 40 1.56 0.34 -16.17
C GLY A 40 1.17 0.83 -14.77
N VAL A 41 2.06 1.52 -14.04
CA VAL A 41 1.78 2.07 -12.70
C VAL A 41 2.09 3.56 -12.65
N ARG A 42 1.18 4.33 -12.03
CA ARG A 42 1.33 5.78 -11.83
C ARG A 42 0.85 6.16 -10.44
N ASN A 43 1.65 6.93 -9.70
CA ASN A 43 1.36 7.37 -8.33
C ASN A 43 0.92 6.22 -7.41
N GLY A 44 1.67 5.11 -7.45
CA GLY A 44 1.40 3.89 -6.67
C GLY A 44 0.23 3.03 -7.16
N VAL A 45 -0.53 3.46 -8.17
CA VAL A 45 -1.74 2.76 -8.64
C VAL A 45 -1.54 2.15 -10.03
N VAL A 46 -2.03 0.92 -10.22
CA VAL A 46 -2.07 0.25 -11.52
C VAL A 46 -3.04 0.97 -12.46
N VAL A 47 -2.51 1.50 -13.56
CA VAL A 47 -3.25 2.14 -14.64
C VAL A 47 -3.32 1.28 -15.92
N ASN A 48 -2.40 0.33 -16.09
CA ASN A 48 -2.43 -0.67 -17.16
C ASN A 48 -2.11 -2.07 -16.59
N ILE A 49 -3.10 -2.95 -16.59
CA ILE A 49 -3.04 -4.29 -16.00
C ILE A 49 -2.07 -5.21 -16.76
N GLU A 50 -2.02 -5.12 -18.09
CA GLU A 50 -1.14 -5.95 -18.92
C GLU A 50 0.33 -5.64 -18.62
N GLU A 51 0.68 -4.35 -18.64
CA GLU A 51 2.03 -3.87 -18.37
C GLU A 51 2.47 -4.11 -16.92
N ALA A 52 1.57 -3.89 -15.96
CA ALA A 52 1.84 -4.18 -14.56
C ALA A 52 2.04 -5.69 -14.33
N GLY A 53 1.19 -6.52 -14.94
CA GLY A 53 1.34 -7.99 -14.90
C GLY A 53 2.67 -8.46 -15.47
N GLN A 54 3.13 -7.86 -16.57
CA GLN A 54 4.46 -8.15 -17.11
C GLN A 54 5.59 -7.73 -16.15
N SER A 55 5.47 -6.57 -15.52
CA SER A 55 6.45 -6.08 -14.53
C SER A 55 6.53 -7.01 -13.30
N ILE A 56 5.38 -7.50 -12.81
CA ILE A 56 5.32 -8.50 -11.72
C ILE A 56 6.03 -9.79 -12.16
N ARG A 57 5.71 -10.31 -13.34
CA ARG A 57 6.29 -11.55 -13.87
C ARG A 57 7.82 -11.44 -13.94
N GLU A 58 8.34 -10.38 -14.55
CA GLU A 58 9.77 -10.14 -14.68
C GLU A 58 10.49 -10.06 -13.33
N ALA A 59 9.91 -9.35 -12.36
CA ALA A 59 10.49 -9.24 -11.02
C ALA A 59 10.52 -10.60 -10.30
N VAL A 60 9.42 -11.37 -10.36
CA VAL A 60 9.34 -12.69 -9.71
C VAL A 60 10.27 -13.70 -10.40
N ASP A 61 10.34 -13.71 -11.74
CA ASP A 61 11.25 -14.56 -12.49
C ASP A 61 12.72 -14.24 -12.18
N ALA A 62 13.05 -12.94 -12.04
CA ALA A 62 14.37 -12.51 -11.57
C ALA A 62 14.66 -13.00 -10.14
N ALA A 63 13.70 -12.93 -9.23
CA ALA A 63 13.85 -13.42 -7.85
C ALA A 63 13.98 -14.95 -7.77
N CYS A 64 13.39 -15.68 -8.72
CA CYS A 64 13.50 -17.14 -8.82
C CYS A 64 14.76 -17.61 -9.56
N ARG A 65 15.55 -16.70 -10.16
CA ARG A 65 16.69 -17.07 -11.00
C ARG A 65 17.73 -17.86 -10.21
N GLY A 66 18.09 -19.04 -10.71
CA GLY A 66 19.02 -19.95 -10.02
C GLY A 66 18.40 -20.73 -8.85
N LEU A 67 17.13 -20.50 -8.54
CA LEU A 67 16.39 -21.24 -7.52
C LEU A 67 15.55 -22.35 -8.18
N LYS A 68 15.58 -23.56 -7.61
CA LYS A 68 14.70 -24.67 -8.02
C LYS A 68 13.34 -24.54 -7.32
N LEU A 69 12.69 -23.39 -7.50
CA LEU A 69 11.43 -23.04 -6.83
C LEU A 69 10.39 -22.63 -7.86
N LYS A 70 9.12 -22.89 -7.53
CA LYS A 70 7.96 -22.40 -8.29
C LYS A 70 7.08 -21.58 -7.36
N VAL A 71 7.00 -20.27 -7.62
CA VAL A 71 6.10 -19.37 -6.89
C VAL A 71 4.70 -19.54 -7.46
N ARG A 72 3.74 -19.91 -6.60
CA ARG A 72 2.31 -20.00 -6.97
C ARG A 72 1.54 -18.77 -6.54
N ALA A 73 1.81 -18.28 -5.34
CA ALA A 73 1.09 -17.18 -4.74
C ALA A 73 2.06 -16.13 -4.19
N ILE A 74 1.65 -14.87 -4.26
CA ILE A 74 2.43 -13.71 -3.79
C ILE A 74 1.61 -12.90 -2.80
N TYR A 75 2.29 -12.30 -1.81
CA TYR A 75 1.77 -11.13 -1.10
C TYR A 75 2.14 -9.88 -1.88
N ALA A 76 1.26 -8.88 -1.92
CA ALA A 76 1.54 -7.65 -2.63
C ALA A 76 1.33 -6.40 -1.79
N GLY A 77 2.15 -5.39 -2.04
CA GLY A 77 1.98 -4.03 -1.54
C GLY A 77 0.92 -3.26 -2.32
N LEU A 78 0.14 -2.46 -1.61
CA LEU A 78 -0.83 -1.54 -2.16
C LEU A 78 -0.47 -0.11 -1.73
N SER A 79 -0.30 0.73 -2.74
CA SER A 79 -0.03 2.16 -2.63
C SER A 79 -1.10 2.93 -3.40
N GLY A 80 -1.19 4.23 -3.17
CA GLY A 80 -2.12 5.12 -3.84
C GLY A 80 -2.52 6.33 -3.00
N GLN A 81 -2.67 7.45 -3.69
CA GLN A 81 -3.00 8.79 -3.16
C GLN A 81 -4.27 8.91 -2.28
N LYS A 82 -5.13 7.89 -2.24
CA LYS A 82 -6.37 7.89 -1.45
C LYS A 82 -6.30 6.97 -0.23
N ILE A 83 -5.11 6.48 0.12
CA ILE A 83 -4.89 5.79 1.38
C ILE A 83 -5.01 6.80 2.52
N ARG A 84 -5.89 6.52 3.48
CA ARG A 84 -6.10 7.39 4.64
C ARG A 84 -6.51 6.60 5.87
N THR A 85 -6.29 7.20 7.04
CA THR A 85 -6.72 6.64 8.33
C THR A 85 -7.98 7.35 8.82
N ARG A 86 -8.93 6.61 9.38
CA ARG A 86 -10.14 7.15 10.01
C ARG A 86 -10.38 6.45 11.34
N SER A 87 -10.64 7.21 12.41
CA SER A 87 -11.00 6.61 13.70
C SER A 87 -12.42 6.06 13.70
N ALA A 88 -12.62 4.96 14.41
CA ALA A 88 -13.89 4.32 14.68
C ALA A 88 -13.90 3.83 16.13
N SER A 89 -15.08 3.67 16.72
CA SER A 89 -15.23 3.10 18.06
C SER A 89 -16.44 2.20 18.11
N GLY A 90 -16.39 1.16 18.93
CA GLY A 90 -17.50 0.25 19.17
C GLY A 90 -17.57 -0.13 20.64
N TYR A 91 -18.69 -0.71 21.06
CA TYR A 91 -18.82 -1.23 22.42
C TYR A 91 -19.67 -2.50 22.45
N ARG A 92 -19.46 -3.31 23.48
CA ARG A 92 -20.25 -4.50 23.77
C ARG A 92 -20.53 -4.62 25.26
N MET A 93 -21.67 -5.21 25.60
CA MET A 93 -21.92 -5.72 26.93
C MET A 93 -21.18 -7.04 27.09
N ILE A 94 -20.59 -7.26 28.26
CA ILE A 94 -19.95 -8.50 28.64
C ILE A 94 -21.04 -9.44 29.17
N ASP A 95 -21.01 -10.71 28.75
CA ASP A 95 -22.02 -11.70 29.10
C ASP A 95 -21.98 -12.06 30.60
N LYS A 96 -22.93 -12.88 31.06
CA LYS A 96 -23.18 -13.16 32.49
C LYS A 96 -21.99 -13.70 33.29
N ASP A 97 -21.04 -14.34 32.63
CA ASP A 97 -19.82 -14.85 33.27
C ASP A 97 -18.84 -13.69 33.64
N GLY A 98 -19.12 -12.49 33.15
CA GLY A 98 -18.44 -11.25 33.53
C GLY A 98 -17.05 -11.09 32.94
N GLU A 99 -16.61 -11.95 32.01
CA GLU A 99 -15.26 -11.94 31.45
C GLU A 99 -15.25 -11.55 29.96
N VAL A 100 -14.30 -10.71 29.56
CA VAL A 100 -14.06 -10.39 28.16
C VAL A 100 -13.45 -11.59 27.43
N THR A 101 -14.19 -12.14 26.47
CA THR A 101 -13.74 -13.27 25.64
C THR A 101 -13.08 -12.82 24.33
N ARG A 102 -12.36 -13.74 23.67
CA ARG A 102 -11.76 -13.47 22.34
C ARG A 102 -12.84 -13.26 21.29
N GLU A 103 -13.95 -13.96 21.41
CA GLU A 103 -15.11 -13.87 20.53
C GLU A 103 -15.77 -12.50 20.66
N LEU A 104 -15.91 -11.98 21.88
CA LEU A 104 -16.43 -10.64 22.14
C LEU A 104 -15.55 -9.58 21.46
N VAL A 105 -14.24 -9.67 21.65
CA VAL A 105 -13.27 -8.77 21.00
C VAL A 105 -13.35 -8.91 19.48
N SER A 106 -13.37 -10.12 18.92
CA SER A 106 -13.53 -10.35 17.47
C SER A 106 -14.80 -9.68 16.92
N SER A 107 -15.91 -9.73 17.67
CA SER A 107 -17.16 -9.09 17.27
C SER A 107 -17.08 -7.55 17.19
N LEU A 108 -16.20 -6.93 17.99
CA LEU A 108 -15.92 -5.49 17.90
C LEU A 108 -15.17 -5.17 16.61
N TYR A 109 -14.15 -5.96 16.26
CA TYR A 109 -13.41 -5.82 15.00
C TYR A 109 -14.33 -5.98 13.78
N GLU A 110 -15.24 -6.97 13.81
CA GLU A 110 -16.18 -7.24 12.72
C GLU A 110 -17.21 -6.11 12.55
N GLU A 111 -17.70 -5.53 13.65
CA GLU A 111 -18.60 -4.38 13.58
C GLU A 111 -17.91 -3.18 12.97
N VAL A 112 -16.72 -2.82 13.47
CA VAL A 112 -16.00 -1.65 12.92
C VAL A 112 -15.59 -1.87 11.47
N GLY A 113 -15.34 -3.12 11.08
CA GLY A 113 -15.09 -3.55 9.71
C GLY A 113 -16.28 -3.38 8.76
N ARG A 114 -17.49 -3.17 9.28
CA ARG A 114 -18.74 -2.98 8.49
C ARG A 114 -19.25 -1.53 8.49
N TYR A 115 -18.45 -0.58 8.97
CA TYR A 115 -18.84 0.83 8.98
C TYR A 115 -19.24 1.31 7.58
N SER A 116 -20.22 2.21 7.53
CA SER A 116 -20.61 2.84 6.27
C SER A 116 -19.47 3.72 5.73
N LEU A 117 -19.00 3.37 4.54
CA LEU A 117 -17.93 4.05 3.82
C LEU A 117 -18.50 4.81 2.63
N GLN A 118 -17.67 5.67 2.02
CA GLN A 118 -18.04 6.26 0.74
C GLN A 118 -18.14 5.17 -0.33
N PRO A 119 -19.00 5.33 -1.35
CA PRO A 119 -19.09 4.37 -2.45
C PRO A 119 -17.71 4.08 -3.07
N GLY A 120 -17.33 2.80 -3.10
CA GLY A 120 -16.07 2.33 -3.69
C GLY A 120 -14.85 2.32 -2.75
N GLU A 121 -14.97 2.77 -1.50
CA GLU A 121 -13.92 2.60 -0.48
C GLU A 121 -14.04 1.25 0.24
N LYS A 122 -12.90 0.70 0.68
CA LYS A 122 -12.85 -0.46 1.58
C LYS A 122 -11.85 -0.25 2.72
N ILE A 123 -12.12 -0.92 3.84
CA ILE A 123 -11.21 -1.04 4.97
C ILE A 123 -10.22 -2.17 4.67
N PHE A 124 -8.92 -1.84 4.68
CA PHE A 124 -7.84 -2.79 4.49
C PHE A 124 -7.30 -3.33 5.81
N HIS A 125 -7.20 -2.45 6.82
CA HIS A 125 -6.68 -2.80 8.14
C HIS A 125 -7.51 -2.13 9.24
N VAL A 126 -7.77 -2.88 10.31
CA VAL A 126 -8.39 -2.38 11.55
C VAL A 126 -7.34 -2.43 12.65
N VAL A 127 -6.90 -1.27 13.14
CA VAL A 127 -5.81 -1.14 14.13
C VAL A 127 -6.39 -0.67 15.48
N PRO A 128 -6.50 -1.52 16.51
CA PRO A 128 -6.85 -1.11 17.87
C PRO A 128 -5.97 0.03 18.38
N GLN A 129 -6.63 0.98 19.03
CA GLN A 129 -5.99 2.12 19.69
C GLN A 129 -6.09 1.95 21.20
N GLU A 130 -7.25 1.57 21.71
CA GLU A 130 -7.50 1.46 23.14
C GLU A 130 -8.71 0.57 23.40
N PHE A 131 -8.66 -0.20 24.48
CA PHE A 131 -9.82 -0.84 25.08
C PHE A 131 -10.12 -0.20 26.43
N ILE A 132 -11.39 -0.14 26.79
CA ILE A 132 -11.87 0.42 28.04
C ILE A 132 -12.84 -0.59 28.65
N VAL A 133 -12.62 -1.02 29.89
CA VAL A 133 -13.50 -1.99 30.58
C VAL A 133 -14.07 -1.30 31.81
N ASP A 134 -15.40 -1.14 31.87
CA ASP A 134 -16.11 -0.44 32.95
C ASP A 134 -15.53 0.95 33.32
N GLY A 135 -14.97 1.65 32.33
CA GLY A 135 -14.37 2.98 32.48
C GLY A 135 -12.86 3.00 32.75
N GLU A 136 -12.24 1.85 32.99
CA GLU A 136 -10.77 1.74 33.10
C GLU A 136 -10.12 1.84 31.73
N MET A 137 -9.28 2.87 31.54
CA MET A 137 -8.61 3.21 30.28
C MET A 137 -7.22 2.57 30.17
N GLY A 138 -6.58 2.69 29.00
CA GLY A 138 -5.20 2.24 28.77
C GLY A 138 -5.03 0.73 28.55
N ILE A 139 -6.13 -0.03 28.44
CA ILE A 139 -6.08 -1.48 28.29
C ILE A 139 -5.69 -1.83 26.85
N GLN A 140 -4.63 -2.62 26.69
CA GLN A 140 -4.19 -3.15 25.40
C GLN A 140 -4.76 -4.54 25.12
N GLN A 141 -4.73 -5.42 26.13
CA GLN A 141 -5.20 -6.80 26.04
C GLN A 141 -6.35 -7.00 27.02
N PRO A 142 -7.61 -6.80 26.57
CA PRO A 142 -8.76 -6.86 27.46
C PRO A 142 -9.24 -8.29 27.74
N VAL A 143 -8.81 -9.28 26.94
CA VAL A 143 -9.24 -10.68 27.07
C VAL A 143 -8.85 -11.23 28.45
N GLY A 144 -9.81 -11.80 29.17
CA GLY A 144 -9.63 -12.28 30.54
C GLY A 144 -9.94 -11.26 31.62
N MET A 145 -10.21 -9.99 31.26
CA MET A 145 -10.63 -8.99 32.24
C MET A 145 -12.10 -9.16 32.61
N ALA A 146 -12.40 -8.95 33.89
CA ALA A 146 -13.76 -8.94 34.38
C ALA A 146 -14.40 -7.56 34.18
N GLY A 147 -15.68 -7.52 33.80
CA GLY A 147 -16.45 -6.28 33.67
C GLY A 147 -17.85 -6.51 33.13
N ASN A 148 -18.59 -5.41 32.94
CA ASN A 148 -19.95 -5.41 32.40
C ASN A 148 -20.00 -4.84 30.98
N ARG A 149 -19.09 -3.94 30.64
CA ARG A 149 -19.00 -3.27 29.34
C ARG A 149 -17.56 -3.16 28.90
N ILE A 150 -17.34 -3.39 27.61
CA ILE A 150 -16.09 -3.10 26.92
C ILE A 150 -16.34 -2.10 25.79
N ASP A 151 -15.60 -1.00 25.79
CA ASP A 151 -15.48 -0.07 24.67
C ASP A 151 -14.14 -0.29 23.97
N ALA A 152 -14.10 -0.05 22.67
CA ALA A 152 -12.89 -0.17 21.88
C ALA A 152 -12.78 0.97 20.87
N MET A 153 -11.59 1.54 20.76
CA MET A 153 -11.22 2.54 19.76
C MET A 153 -10.31 1.90 18.72
N PHE A 154 -10.54 2.23 17.46
CA PHE A 154 -9.81 1.70 16.32
C PHE A 154 -9.44 2.81 15.35
N ASN A 155 -8.35 2.60 14.63
CA ASN A 155 -8.03 3.31 13.41
C ASN A 155 -8.22 2.37 12.22
N LEU A 156 -9.04 2.81 11.28
CA LEU A 156 -9.35 2.10 10.04
C LEU A 156 -8.47 2.66 8.92
N ILE A 157 -7.70 1.80 8.25
CA ILE A 157 -6.93 2.16 7.07
C ILE A 157 -7.78 1.88 5.84
N LEU A 158 -8.12 2.94 5.11
CA LEU A 158 -9.06 2.93 4.00
C LEU A 158 -8.35 3.20 2.68
N ALA A 159 -8.83 2.59 1.59
CA ALA A 159 -8.48 2.96 0.22
C ALA A 159 -9.60 2.55 -0.77
N PRO A 160 -9.61 3.09 -2.00
CA PRO A 160 -10.50 2.61 -3.06
C PRO A 160 -10.29 1.12 -3.36
N ASP A 161 -11.37 0.35 -3.45
CA ASP A 161 -11.29 -1.09 -3.73
C ASP A 161 -10.74 -1.40 -5.13
N SER A 162 -10.91 -0.45 -6.06
CA SER A 162 -10.37 -0.55 -7.42
C SER A 162 -8.85 -0.75 -7.43
N TYR A 163 -8.13 -0.25 -6.43
CA TYR A 163 -6.67 -0.45 -6.32
C TYR A 163 -6.35 -1.93 -6.11
N ARG A 164 -7.07 -2.59 -5.20
CA ARG A 164 -6.93 -4.03 -4.93
C ARG A 164 -7.37 -4.88 -6.13
N ILE A 165 -8.48 -4.52 -6.76
CA ILE A 165 -9.01 -5.24 -7.93
C ILE A 165 -8.00 -5.21 -9.08
N ASN A 166 -7.43 -4.04 -9.39
CA ASN A 166 -6.44 -3.91 -10.46
C ASN A 166 -5.14 -4.65 -10.12
N LEU A 167 -4.69 -4.60 -8.87
CA LEU A 167 -3.55 -5.35 -8.38
C LEU A 167 -3.75 -6.87 -8.52
N ARG A 168 -4.92 -7.38 -8.12
CA ARG A 168 -5.30 -8.79 -8.28
C ARG A 168 -5.26 -9.22 -9.73
N ARG A 169 -5.93 -8.48 -10.62
CA ARG A 169 -5.95 -8.78 -12.05
C ARG A 169 -4.55 -8.77 -12.67
N SER A 170 -3.68 -7.88 -12.21
CA SER A 170 -2.28 -7.82 -12.66
C SER A 170 -1.49 -9.05 -12.21
N ALA A 171 -1.66 -9.49 -10.95
CA ALA A 171 -1.05 -10.70 -10.43
C ALA A 171 -1.54 -11.96 -11.17
N GLU A 172 -2.85 -12.08 -11.41
CA GLU A 172 -3.45 -13.18 -12.18
C GLU A 172 -2.93 -13.22 -13.61
N LYS A 173 -2.82 -12.06 -14.28
CA LYS A 173 -2.22 -11.94 -15.61
C LYS A 173 -0.73 -12.32 -15.62
N ALA A 174 -0.03 -12.09 -14.51
CA ALA A 174 1.34 -12.55 -14.27
C ALA A 174 1.42 -14.06 -13.92
N GLY A 175 0.29 -14.75 -13.78
CA GLY A 175 0.23 -16.19 -13.47
C GLY A 175 0.43 -16.51 -11.98
N PHE A 176 0.17 -15.55 -11.09
CA PHE A 176 0.27 -15.73 -9.64
C PHE A 176 -1.07 -15.51 -8.95
N GLU A 177 -1.34 -16.32 -7.93
CA GLU A 177 -2.44 -16.08 -7.00
C GLU A 177 -2.07 -14.96 -6.01
N LEU A 178 -3.02 -14.11 -5.68
CA LEU A 178 -2.80 -13.06 -4.68
C LEU A 178 -3.16 -13.58 -3.29
N ALA A 179 -2.15 -14.01 -2.52
CA ALA A 179 -2.33 -14.57 -1.18
C ALA A 179 -2.79 -13.53 -0.15
N GLY A 180 -2.48 -12.25 -0.39
CA GLY A 180 -2.91 -11.16 0.45
C GLY A 180 -2.34 -9.83 -0.03
N VAL A 181 -3.00 -8.75 0.40
CA VAL A 181 -2.60 -7.37 0.11
C VAL A 181 -2.38 -6.64 1.42
N PHE A 182 -1.30 -5.88 1.50
CA PHE A 182 -1.06 -4.96 2.60
C PHE A 182 -0.85 -3.56 2.07
N VAL A 183 -1.28 -2.57 2.84
CA VAL A 183 -1.08 -1.16 2.49
C VAL A 183 0.37 -0.80 2.84
N ASN A 184 1.09 -0.16 1.94
CA ASN A 184 2.52 0.09 2.08
C ASN A 184 2.92 0.81 3.38
N PRO A 185 2.31 1.96 3.77
CA PRO A 185 2.62 2.59 5.06
C PRO A 185 2.34 1.71 6.28
N PHE A 186 1.49 0.67 6.17
CA PHE A 186 1.19 -0.23 7.29
C PHE A 186 2.30 -1.26 7.57
N VAL A 187 3.14 -1.62 6.60
CA VAL A 187 4.05 -2.78 6.73
C VAL A 187 5.49 -2.43 7.07
N GLN A 188 5.95 -1.23 6.73
CA GLN A 188 7.37 -0.87 6.79
C GLN A 188 7.91 -0.83 8.22
N GLY A 189 7.10 -0.35 9.17
CA GLY A 189 7.48 -0.25 10.58
C GLY A 189 7.76 -1.60 11.26
N GLU A 190 7.38 -2.73 10.67
CA GLU A 190 7.71 -4.05 11.19
C GLU A 190 9.19 -4.40 11.05
N ALA A 191 9.83 -3.89 10.00
CA ALA A 191 11.21 -4.25 9.69
C ALA A 191 12.20 -3.11 9.99
N TYR A 192 11.74 -1.84 10.02
CA TYR A 192 12.61 -0.65 10.03
C TYR A 192 12.51 0.23 11.29
N LEU A 193 11.56 -0.07 12.17
CA LEU A 193 11.39 0.62 13.45
C LEU A 193 11.57 -0.36 14.60
N THR A 194 12.33 0.06 15.61
CA THR A 194 12.44 -0.65 16.89
C THR A 194 11.19 -0.43 17.74
N GLU A 195 10.96 -1.30 18.73
CA GLU A 195 9.86 -1.10 19.68
C GLU A 195 10.07 0.17 20.53
N ASP A 196 11.31 0.48 20.90
CA ASP A 196 11.63 1.70 21.66
C ASP A 196 11.25 2.98 20.87
N GLU A 197 11.49 3.00 19.56
CA GLU A 197 11.08 4.12 18.70
C GLU A 197 9.55 4.24 18.58
N LYS A 198 8.86 3.11 18.42
CA LYS A 198 7.39 3.08 18.34
C LYS A 198 6.75 3.50 19.66
N GLU A 199 7.36 3.15 20.79
CA GLU A 199 6.93 3.57 22.12
C GLU A 199 7.15 5.07 22.32
N ALA A 200 8.37 5.56 22.09
CA ALA A 200 8.75 6.95 22.28
C ALA A 200 8.05 7.93 21.31
N GLY A 201 7.56 7.42 20.19
CA GLY A 201 6.90 8.20 19.15
C GLY A 201 7.82 8.48 17.97
N VAL A 202 7.48 7.98 16.78
CA VAL A 202 8.31 8.05 15.58
C VAL A 202 7.45 8.22 14.33
N VAL A 203 7.96 8.98 13.36
CA VAL A 203 7.38 9.05 12.01
C VAL A 203 8.27 8.30 11.06
N LEU A 204 7.70 7.34 10.33
CA LEU A 204 8.35 6.69 9.20
C LEU A 204 7.87 7.36 7.92
N VAL A 205 8.79 7.91 7.14
CA VAL A 205 8.49 8.56 5.86
C VAL A 205 9.14 7.79 4.73
N ASP A 206 8.34 7.31 3.78
CA ASP A 206 8.80 6.58 2.58
C ASP A 206 8.75 7.49 1.36
N PHE A 207 9.91 8.00 0.94
CA PHE A 207 10.03 8.84 -0.25
C PHE A 207 10.08 7.96 -1.51
N GLY A 208 8.91 7.55 -1.98
CA GLY A 208 8.74 6.80 -3.22
C GLY A 208 8.86 7.67 -4.48
N ALA A 209 8.76 7.04 -5.65
CA ALA A 209 8.79 7.77 -6.92
C ALA A 209 7.46 8.49 -7.20
N GLY A 210 6.33 7.81 -7.05
CA GLY A 210 5.01 8.37 -7.35
C GLY A 210 4.27 8.92 -6.13
N THR A 211 4.60 8.43 -4.94
CA THR A 211 3.93 8.74 -3.67
C THR A 211 4.97 8.91 -2.56
N THR A 212 4.56 9.58 -1.49
CA THR A 212 5.31 9.64 -0.24
C THR A 212 4.45 9.04 0.87
N GLY A 213 4.89 7.91 1.44
CA GLY A 213 4.19 7.22 2.51
C GLY A 213 4.53 7.81 3.87
N ILE A 214 3.55 7.84 4.78
CA ILE A 214 3.72 8.39 6.13
C ILE A 214 3.09 7.43 7.13
N SER A 215 3.86 7.03 8.13
CA SER A 215 3.37 6.23 9.24
C SER A 215 3.78 6.84 10.56
N VAL A 216 2.81 7.13 11.43
CA VAL A 216 3.08 7.69 12.76
C VAL A 216 2.82 6.61 13.79
N TYR A 217 3.82 6.33 14.62
CA TYR A 217 3.72 5.42 15.76
C TYR A 217 3.87 6.19 17.06
N TYR A 218 3.15 5.80 18.10
CA TYR A 218 3.29 6.32 19.47
C TYR A 218 2.64 5.34 20.45
N GLU A 219 3.33 5.03 21.57
CA GLU A 219 2.96 3.98 22.53
C GLU A 219 2.73 2.62 21.85
N ASN A 220 3.68 2.22 20.99
CA ASN A 220 3.67 0.95 20.25
C ASN A 220 2.46 0.72 19.32
N ARG A 221 1.72 1.78 19.00
CA ARG A 221 0.54 1.73 18.12
C ARG A 221 0.72 2.55 16.87
N LEU A 222 0.25 2.03 15.74
CA LEU A 222 0.14 2.81 14.51
C LEU A 222 -1.03 3.79 14.64
N ARG A 223 -0.69 5.08 14.73
CA ARG A 223 -1.63 6.19 14.90
C ARG A 223 -2.09 6.77 13.57
N LEU A 224 -1.25 6.70 12.53
CA LEU A 224 -1.56 7.19 11.19
C LEU A 224 -0.87 6.31 10.14
N ALA A 225 -1.59 5.98 9.08
CA ALA A 225 -1.05 5.55 7.80
C ALA A 225 -1.63 6.45 6.68
N ALA A 226 -0.75 7.34 6.21
CA ALA A 226 -0.84 8.35 5.14
C ALA A 226 -0.22 7.94 3.81
N GLU A 227 -0.73 8.39 2.66
CA GLU A 227 0.10 8.61 1.47
C GLU A 227 -0.20 9.95 0.79
N LEU A 228 0.85 10.65 0.38
CA LEU A 228 0.77 11.85 -0.44
C LEU A 228 0.98 11.51 -1.93
N PRO A 229 0.26 12.15 -2.87
CA PRO A 229 0.40 11.95 -4.33
C PRO A 229 1.67 12.60 -4.92
N PHE A 230 2.73 12.74 -4.13
CA PHE A 230 3.97 13.39 -4.53
C PHE A 230 5.16 12.54 -4.11
N GLY A 231 6.14 12.39 -5.00
CA GLY A 231 7.37 11.65 -4.74
C GLY A 231 8.48 12.11 -5.68
N GLY A 232 9.51 11.29 -5.86
CA GLY A 232 10.66 11.64 -6.69
C GLY A 232 10.35 11.96 -8.16
N ALA A 233 9.22 11.51 -8.72
CA ALA A 233 8.84 11.75 -10.11
C ALA A 233 8.37 13.19 -10.37
N VAL A 234 7.77 13.86 -9.37
CA VAL A 234 7.45 15.29 -9.52
C VAL A 234 8.72 16.13 -9.48
N VAL A 235 9.70 15.77 -8.63
CA VAL A 235 11.02 16.44 -8.64
C VAL A 235 11.66 16.34 -10.03
N THR A 236 11.62 15.16 -10.66
CA THR A 236 12.12 14.98 -12.03
C THR A 236 11.40 15.84 -13.05
N ARG A 237 10.07 15.98 -12.92
CA ARG A 237 9.27 16.83 -13.81
C ARG A 237 9.64 18.30 -13.66
N ASP A 238 9.84 18.76 -12.43
CA ASP A 238 10.22 20.14 -12.16
C ASP A 238 11.63 20.45 -12.68
N ILE A 239 12.58 19.51 -12.57
CA ILE A 239 13.91 19.63 -13.18
C ILE A 239 13.79 19.67 -14.71
N LYS A 240 12.96 18.80 -15.31
CA LYS A 240 12.71 18.77 -16.75
C LYS A 240 12.24 20.13 -17.25
N GLU A 241 11.28 20.74 -16.56
CA GLU A 241 10.68 22.03 -16.93
C GLU A 241 11.61 23.21 -16.62
N GLY A 242 12.17 23.26 -15.41
CA GLY A 242 13.04 24.34 -14.95
C GLY A 242 14.40 24.38 -15.65
N CYS A 243 14.92 23.24 -16.12
CA CYS A 243 16.16 23.18 -16.91
C CYS A 243 15.89 23.06 -18.42
N ASN A 244 14.64 22.91 -18.83
CA ASN A 244 14.22 22.71 -20.22
C ASN A 244 14.95 21.53 -20.90
N ILE A 245 14.95 20.35 -20.28
CA ILE A 245 15.64 19.15 -20.78
C ILE A 245 14.67 17.98 -20.90
N ILE A 246 15.05 16.89 -21.55
CA ILE A 246 14.20 15.69 -21.60
C ILE A 246 14.18 14.94 -20.26
N ALA A 247 13.10 14.20 -19.99
CA ALA A 247 12.88 13.51 -18.71
C ALA A 247 14.02 12.55 -18.32
N ARG A 248 14.62 11.86 -19.31
CA ARG A 248 15.77 10.98 -19.11
C ARG A 248 16.96 11.73 -18.48
N HIS A 249 17.28 12.91 -19.00
CA HIS A 249 18.39 13.72 -18.46
C HIS A 249 18.02 14.35 -17.11
N ALA A 250 16.76 14.74 -16.91
CA ALA A 250 16.29 15.24 -15.62
C ALA A 250 16.44 14.20 -14.50
N GLU A 251 16.07 12.93 -14.76
CA GLU A 251 16.23 11.86 -13.77
C GLU A 251 17.70 11.59 -13.46
N LEU A 252 18.54 11.53 -14.50
CA LEU A 252 19.98 11.35 -14.33
C LEU A 252 20.60 12.48 -13.51
N LEU A 253 20.24 13.73 -13.79
CA LEU A 253 20.69 14.87 -13.00
C LEU A 253 20.24 14.79 -11.54
N LYS A 254 18.97 14.43 -11.31
CA LYS A 254 18.41 14.27 -9.96
C LYS A 254 19.18 13.22 -9.16
N VAL A 255 19.41 12.04 -9.74
CA VAL A 255 20.08 10.93 -9.06
C VAL A 255 21.56 11.20 -8.83
N GLN A 256 22.26 11.78 -9.80
CA GLN A 256 23.72 11.98 -9.72
C GLN A 256 24.14 13.24 -8.97
N PHE A 257 23.36 14.32 -9.07
CA PHE A 257 23.76 15.66 -8.62
C PHE A 257 22.69 16.36 -7.77
N GLY A 258 21.54 15.73 -7.54
CA GLY A 258 20.45 16.31 -6.79
C GLY A 258 20.79 16.50 -5.32
N ARG A 259 20.44 17.69 -4.80
CA ARG A 259 20.65 18.10 -3.40
C ARG A 259 19.38 18.76 -2.89
N ALA A 260 18.97 18.40 -1.69
CA ALA A 260 17.79 18.98 -1.03
C ALA A 260 18.06 20.37 -0.44
N LEU A 261 19.33 20.73 -0.21
CA LEU A 261 19.74 22.05 0.29
C LEU A 261 20.57 22.81 -0.76
N ALA A 262 19.98 23.84 -1.36
CA ALA A 262 20.61 24.66 -2.39
C ALA A 262 21.76 25.52 -1.86
N GLU A 263 21.75 25.88 -0.58
CA GLU A 263 22.85 26.63 0.05
C GLU A 263 24.18 25.86 -0.01
N LEU A 264 24.12 24.53 0.12
CA LEU A 264 25.30 23.66 0.08
C LEU A 264 25.72 23.27 -1.35
N ALA A 265 24.98 23.72 -2.36
CA ALA A 265 25.31 23.44 -3.75
C ALA A 265 26.47 24.34 -4.21
N PRO A 266 27.45 23.81 -4.96
CA PRO A 266 28.56 24.61 -5.48
C PRO A 266 28.08 25.70 -6.45
N ASP A 267 28.46 26.95 -6.21
CA ASP A 267 27.98 28.09 -7.01
C ASP A 267 28.58 28.13 -8.43
N ASN A 268 29.83 27.67 -8.59
CA ASN A 268 30.58 27.76 -9.86
C ASN A 268 30.74 26.41 -10.57
N LYS A 269 29.82 25.45 -10.34
CA LYS A 269 29.81 24.17 -11.06
C LYS A 269 28.58 24.02 -11.93
N VAL A 270 28.80 23.45 -13.10
CA VAL A 270 27.76 23.10 -14.08
C VAL A 270 27.88 21.63 -14.47
N VAL A 271 26.76 21.03 -14.85
CA VAL A 271 26.71 19.74 -15.53
C VAL A 271 26.46 20.00 -17.00
N GLN A 272 27.31 19.44 -17.85
CA GLN A 272 27.12 19.47 -19.31
C GLN A 272 26.25 18.30 -19.74
N ILE A 273 25.16 18.62 -20.42
CA ILE A 273 24.31 17.65 -21.10
C ILE A 273 24.71 17.69 -22.57
N PRO A 274 25.22 16.58 -23.12
CA PRO A 274 25.66 16.54 -24.51
C PRO A 274 24.47 16.71 -25.46
N GLU A 275 24.78 17.11 -26.69
CA GLU A 275 23.82 17.06 -27.79
C GLU A 275 23.35 15.62 -28.00
N SER A 276 22.03 15.41 -28.12
CA SER A 276 21.43 14.09 -28.33
C SER A 276 20.13 14.24 -29.09
N ASP A 277 19.88 13.35 -30.05
CA ASP A 277 18.58 13.22 -30.75
C ASP A 277 18.04 14.56 -31.32
N GLY A 278 18.92 15.42 -31.82
CA GLY A 278 18.58 16.73 -32.39
C GLY A 278 18.37 17.86 -31.36
N TRP A 279 18.64 17.61 -30.07
CA TRP A 279 18.59 18.63 -29.03
C TRP A 279 19.98 19.22 -28.80
N PRO A 280 20.14 20.56 -28.78
CA PRO A 280 21.44 21.20 -28.56
C PRO A 280 21.99 20.87 -27.17
N ALA A 281 23.32 20.86 -27.05
CA ALA A 281 23.99 20.75 -25.76
C ALA A 281 23.50 21.83 -24.79
N LYS A 282 23.39 21.48 -23.51
CA LYS A 282 22.95 22.38 -22.45
C LYS A 282 23.84 22.30 -21.23
N GLU A 283 23.94 23.40 -20.52
CA GLU A 283 24.61 23.47 -19.22
C GLU A 283 23.60 23.77 -18.14
N VAL A 284 23.63 22.98 -17.06
CA VAL A 284 22.77 23.17 -15.89
C VAL A 284 23.67 23.43 -14.68
N SER A 285 23.52 24.59 -14.04
CA SER A 285 24.27 24.88 -12.82
C SER A 285 23.76 24.03 -11.66
N PHE A 286 24.68 23.60 -10.79
CA PHE A 286 24.34 22.84 -9.58
C PHE A 286 23.43 23.66 -8.66
N LYS A 287 23.64 24.97 -8.61
CA LYS A 287 22.81 25.89 -7.82
C LYS A 287 21.37 25.91 -8.29
N ASN A 288 21.13 26.08 -9.60
CA ASN A 288 19.78 26.08 -10.16
C ASN A 288 19.08 24.73 -9.96
N LEU A 289 19.78 23.63 -10.23
CA LEU A 289 19.26 22.28 -10.00
C LEU A 289 18.80 22.09 -8.54
N SER A 290 19.64 22.51 -7.59
CA SER A 290 19.35 22.35 -6.16
C SER A 290 18.21 23.26 -5.69
N HIS A 291 18.06 24.47 -6.25
CA HIS A 291 16.91 25.34 -5.96
C HIS A 291 15.59 24.72 -6.40
N ILE A 292 15.54 24.13 -7.60
CA ILE A 292 14.35 23.43 -8.10
C ILE A 292 14.00 22.25 -7.19
N ILE A 293 15.00 21.44 -6.84
CA ILE A 293 14.82 20.28 -5.96
C ILE A 293 14.34 20.70 -4.57
N GLN A 294 15.03 21.66 -3.94
CA GLN A 294 14.68 22.16 -2.62
C GLN A 294 13.23 22.66 -2.60
N ALA A 295 12.83 23.50 -3.56
CA ALA A 295 11.46 24.02 -3.62
C ALA A 295 10.40 22.91 -3.63
N ARG A 296 10.59 21.87 -4.44
CA ARG A 296 9.67 20.72 -4.48
C ARG A 296 9.71 19.88 -3.20
N MET A 297 10.90 19.65 -2.65
CA MET A 297 11.02 18.89 -1.41
C MET A 297 10.37 19.63 -0.25
N GLU A 298 10.49 20.95 -0.16
CA GLU A 298 9.81 21.76 0.85
C GLU A 298 8.28 21.60 0.77
N GLU A 299 7.69 21.63 -0.42
CA GLU A 299 6.24 21.39 -0.60
C GLU A 299 5.82 19.98 -0.16
N ILE A 300 6.63 18.95 -0.47
CA ILE A 300 6.37 17.58 0.02
C ILE A 300 6.44 17.53 1.55
N LEU A 301 7.42 18.23 2.15
CA LEU A 301 7.58 18.30 3.61
C LEU A 301 6.45 19.05 4.29
N GLU A 302 5.91 20.11 3.69
CA GLU A 302 4.70 20.78 4.18
C GLU A 302 3.52 19.80 4.23
N GLY A 303 3.35 18.98 3.18
CA GLY A 303 2.34 17.92 3.17
C GLY A 303 2.57 16.87 4.26
N ILE A 304 3.83 16.48 4.53
CA ILE A 304 4.17 15.55 5.61
C ILE A 304 3.87 16.16 6.98
N SER A 305 4.30 17.39 7.23
CA SER A 305 4.04 18.11 8.48
C SER A 305 2.55 18.24 8.75
N PHE A 306 1.75 18.58 7.73
CA PHE A 306 0.30 18.64 7.87
C PHE A 306 -0.32 17.30 8.32
N GLN A 307 0.14 16.18 7.74
CA GLN A 307 -0.32 14.85 8.13
C GLN A 307 0.07 14.53 9.58
N ILE A 308 1.31 14.83 9.98
CA ILE A 308 1.78 14.62 11.35
C ILE A 308 0.97 15.47 12.34
N GLU A 309 0.81 16.77 12.07
CA GLU A 309 0.07 17.71 12.91
C GLU A 309 -1.40 17.27 13.09
N SER A 310 -2.02 16.72 12.04
CA SER A 310 -3.40 16.22 12.10
C SER A 310 -3.61 15.10 13.13
N THR A 311 -2.54 14.42 13.55
CA THR A 311 -2.60 13.41 14.62
C THR A 311 -2.63 14.01 16.03
N GLY A 312 -2.24 15.28 16.18
CA GLY A 312 -2.02 15.92 17.48
C GLY A 312 -0.77 15.43 18.23
N LEU A 313 0.08 14.62 17.59
CA LEU A 313 1.23 13.97 18.22
C LEU A 313 2.57 14.66 17.95
N MET A 314 2.61 15.79 17.24
CA MET A 314 3.87 16.45 16.83
C MET A 314 4.87 16.64 17.99
N HIS A 315 4.38 17.01 19.18
CA HIS A 315 5.18 17.22 20.39
C HIS A 315 5.50 15.93 21.18
N LYS A 316 5.06 14.77 20.70
CA LYS A 316 5.23 13.44 21.31
C LYS A 316 6.09 12.51 20.46
N LEU A 317 6.77 13.02 19.43
CA LEU A 317 7.62 12.24 18.54
C LEU A 317 9.06 12.19 19.06
N GLY A 318 9.25 11.55 20.23
CA GLY A 318 10.53 11.54 20.94
C GLY A 318 11.67 10.85 20.18
N ALA A 319 11.36 9.94 19.25
CA ALA A 319 12.33 9.27 18.38
C ALA A 319 12.48 9.93 17.00
N GLY A 320 11.77 11.03 16.74
CA GLY A 320 11.92 11.83 15.51
C GLY A 320 11.39 11.14 14.25
N ILE A 321 12.14 11.25 13.15
CA ILE A 321 11.77 10.80 11.81
C ILE A 321 12.75 9.76 11.28
N VAL A 322 12.23 8.66 10.76
CA VAL A 322 12.97 7.65 10.02
C VAL A 322 12.60 7.74 8.54
N ILE A 323 13.59 7.98 7.68
CA ILE A 323 13.36 8.12 6.22
C ILE A 323 13.73 6.87 5.45
N THR A 324 12.88 6.49 4.51
CA THR A 324 12.97 5.28 3.68
C THR A 324 12.60 5.57 2.23
N GLY A 325 12.63 4.55 1.37
CA GLY A 325 12.33 4.69 -0.06
C GLY A 325 13.53 5.10 -0.90
N GLY A 326 13.39 5.00 -2.22
CA GLY A 326 14.46 5.37 -3.16
C GLY A 326 14.80 6.87 -3.13
N GLY A 327 13.82 7.72 -2.81
CA GLY A 327 14.01 9.17 -2.67
C GLY A 327 14.79 9.58 -1.42
N ALA A 328 14.91 8.70 -0.41
CA ALA A 328 15.73 8.96 0.76
C ALA A 328 17.21 9.13 0.41
N GLY A 329 17.67 8.61 -0.74
CA GLY A 329 19.04 8.78 -1.22
C GLY A 329 19.40 10.20 -1.69
N MET A 330 18.44 11.13 -1.70
CA MET A 330 18.71 12.53 -2.07
C MET A 330 19.64 13.19 -1.05
N ALA A 331 20.72 13.77 -1.54
CA ALA A 331 21.74 14.36 -0.69
C ALA A 331 21.15 15.49 0.18
N GLU A 332 21.51 15.47 1.47
CA GLU A 332 21.11 16.45 2.48
C GLU A 332 19.60 16.54 2.76
N LEU A 333 18.81 15.56 2.35
CA LEU A 333 17.38 15.49 2.65
C LEU A 333 17.12 15.42 4.16
N GLU A 334 17.93 14.67 4.91
CA GLU A 334 17.84 14.56 6.35
C GLU A 334 17.99 15.91 7.06
N LYS A 335 18.86 16.78 6.53
CA LYS A 335 19.09 18.13 7.06
C LYS A 335 17.92 19.04 6.75
N LEU A 336 17.39 18.99 5.53
CA LEU A 336 16.21 19.77 5.15
C LEU A 336 15.01 19.38 6.03
N ILE A 337 14.78 18.09 6.22
CA ILE A 337 13.70 17.57 7.08
C ILE A 337 13.89 18.08 8.52
N SER A 338 15.08 17.90 9.09
CA SER A 338 15.37 18.33 10.46
C SER A 338 15.18 19.85 10.63
N TYR A 339 15.66 20.65 9.67
CA TYR A 339 15.46 22.10 9.66
C TYR A 339 13.98 22.51 9.60
N LYS A 340 13.17 21.85 8.76
CA LYS A 340 11.75 22.21 8.58
C LYS A 340 10.83 21.69 9.69
N THR A 341 11.16 20.56 10.30
CA THR A 341 10.30 19.90 11.30
C THR A 341 10.76 20.12 12.74
N GLY A 342 12.04 20.46 12.95
CA GLY A 342 12.65 20.50 14.28
C GLY A 342 12.89 19.13 14.91
N LEU A 343 12.67 18.04 14.18
CA LEU A 343 12.85 16.67 14.66
C LEU A 343 14.20 16.10 14.21
N ASP A 344 14.75 15.17 15.01
CA ASP A 344 15.91 14.38 14.61
C ASP A 344 15.52 13.42 13.47
N VAL A 345 16.46 13.20 12.55
CA VAL A 345 16.21 12.39 11.35
C VAL A 345 17.30 11.33 11.20
N ARG A 346 16.89 10.08 10.97
CA ARG A 346 17.81 9.00 10.59
C ARG A 346 17.36 8.27 9.33
N PHE A 347 18.33 7.71 8.63
CA PHE A 347 18.05 6.78 7.52
C PHE A 347 17.55 5.44 8.07
N GLY A 348 16.52 4.91 7.42
CA GLY A 348 15.98 3.60 7.73
C GLY A 348 16.92 2.48 7.33
N ARG A 349 17.04 1.48 8.20
CA ARG A 349 17.74 0.21 7.97
C ARG A 349 16.95 -0.91 8.65
N PRO A 350 17.04 -2.15 8.17
CA PRO A 350 16.41 -3.28 8.86
C PRO A 350 16.91 -3.41 10.30
N VAL A 351 15.99 -3.51 11.26
CA VAL A 351 16.28 -3.71 12.69
C VAL A 351 15.93 -5.12 13.18
N ILE A 352 15.41 -5.96 12.28
CA ILE A 352 15.05 -7.35 12.57
C ILE A 352 16.27 -8.28 12.52
N PRO A 353 16.27 -9.39 13.27
CA PRO A 353 17.31 -10.40 13.16
C PRO A 353 17.34 -11.01 11.75
N MET A 354 18.47 -10.89 11.06
CA MET A 354 18.67 -11.42 9.71
C MET A 354 19.83 -12.42 9.72
N LYS A 355 19.68 -13.52 8.98
CA LYS A 355 20.79 -14.42 8.68
C LYS A 355 21.71 -13.72 7.68
N GLU A 356 23.01 -14.01 7.68
CA GLU A 356 23.95 -13.52 6.64
C GLU A 356 23.30 -13.57 5.26
N LEU A 357 23.17 -12.39 4.66
CA LEU A 357 22.31 -12.20 3.50
C LEU A 357 23.13 -12.34 2.24
N LEU A 358 22.77 -13.32 1.42
CA LEU A 358 23.21 -13.39 0.03
C LEU A 358 22.87 -12.10 -0.75
N PHE A 359 21.81 -11.40 -0.33
CA PHE A 359 21.29 -10.18 -0.94
C PHE A 359 21.44 -8.95 -0.02
N ALA A 360 22.46 -8.93 0.84
CA ALA A 360 22.66 -7.87 1.84
C ALA A 360 22.61 -6.46 1.24
N GLU A 361 23.31 -6.26 0.13
CA GLU A 361 23.41 -4.95 -0.53
C GLU A 361 22.04 -4.46 -1.01
N GLN A 362 21.17 -5.36 -1.46
CA GLN A 362 19.86 -5.03 -2.02
C GLN A 362 18.79 -4.80 -0.95
N VAL A 363 19.01 -5.29 0.29
CA VAL A 363 17.96 -5.27 1.33
C VAL A 363 18.34 -4.51 2.61
N ASN A 364 19.57 -4.01 2.74
CA ASN A 364 20.00 -3.27 3.93
C ASN A 364 19.70 -1.76 3.88
N GLY A 365 19.37 -1.23 2.70
CA GLY A 365 19.15 0.20 2.47
C GLY A 365 17.71 0.67 2.74
N PRO A 366 17.49 2.00 2.78
CA PRO A 366 16.16 2.60 2.92
C PRO A 366 15.18 2.18 1.83
N GLU A 367 15.65 1.90 0.61
CA GLU A 367 14.85 1.52 -0.55
C GLU A 367 14.16 0.15 -0.41
N ALA A 368 14.64 -0.71 0.51
CA ALA A 368 14.09 -2.04 0.72
C ALA A 368 13.02 -2.11 1.82
N ALA A 369 12.68 -0.98 2.45
CA ALA A 369 11.77 -0.94 3.61
C ALA A 369 10.42 -1.58 3.33
N ASN A 370 9.81 -1.20 2.21
CA ASN A 370 8.50 -1.72 1.85
C ASN A 370 8.52 -3.21 1.52
N ILE A 371 9.46 -3.65 0.67
CA ILE A 371 9.52 -5.05 0.24
C ILE A 371 9.88 -6.00 1.40
N LEU A 372 10.75 -5.59 2.32
CA LEU A 372 11.05 -6.36 3.53
C LEU A 372 9.87 -6.38 4.51
N GLY A 373 9.22 -5.24 4.73
CA GLY A 373 8.01 -5.16 5.56
C GLY A 373 6.90 -6.09 5.05
N LEU A 374 6.68 -6.12 3.73
CA LEU A 374 5.74 -7.03 3.08
C LEU A 374 6.11 -8.51 3.31
N LEU A 375 7.39 -8.87 3.15
CA LEU A 375 7.85 -10.24 3.38
C LEU A 375 7.62 -10.67 4.84
N VAL A 376 7.98 -9.82 5.80
CA VAL A 376 7.79 -10.07 7.23
C VAL A 376 6.32 -10.27 7.57
N LYS A 377 5.43 -9.39 7.09
CA LYS A 377 3.99 -9.52 7.28
C LYS A 377 3.43 -10.78 6.63
N GLY A 378 3.87 -11.10 5.40
CA GLY A 378 3.48 -12.32 4.70
C GLY A 378 3.91 -13.59 5.44
N LEU A 379 5.13 -13.62 5.99
CA LEU A 379 5.63 -14.74 6.81
C LEU A 379 4.82 -14.91 8.10
N LYS A 380 4.59 -13.82 8.85
CA LYS A 380 3.76 -13.86 10.08
C LYS A 380 2.36 -14.40 9.78
N LYS A 381 1.71 -13.88 8.73
CA LYS A 381 0.36 -14.30 8.33
C LYS A 381 0.30 -15.79 7.96
N ARG A 382 1.31 -16.28 7.25
CA ARG A 382 1.41 -17.69 6.84
C ARG A 382 1.61 -18.63 8.04
N GLU A 383 2.41 -18.24 9.02
CA GLU A 383 2.61 -19.03 10.25
C GLU A 383 1.38 -19.03 11.19
N GLY A 384 0.26 -18.44 10.76
CA GLY A 384 -0.93 -18.29 11.60
C GLY A 384 -0.70 -17.34 12.78
N MET A 385 0.41 -16.60 12.79
CA MET A 385 0.63 -15.53 13.75
C MET A 385 -0.34 -14.41 13.43
N ARG A 386 -1.47 -14.38 14.15
CA ARG A 386 -2.32 -13.19 14.18
C ARG A 386 -1.47 -12.07 14.77
N ASN A 387 -1.40 -10.94 14.09
CA ASN A 387 -0.94 -9.72 14.75
C ASN A 387 -2.03 -9.39 15.78
N PRO A 388 -1.76 -9.43 17.10
CA PRO A 388 -2.79 -9.12 18.10
C PRO A 388 -3.36 -7.71 17.89
N ASP A 389 -2.59 -6.84 17.24
CA ASP A 389 -2.89 -5.43 17.04
C ASP A 389 -3.50 -5.10 15.67
N THR A 390 -3.92 -6.09 14.86
CA THR A 390 -4.59 -5.79 13.58
C THR A 390 -5.41 -6.95 13.03
N MET A 391 -6.63 -6.66 12.59
CA MET A 391 -7.41 -7.59 11.74
C MET A 391 -7.35 -7.12 10.27
N VAL A 392 -6.92 -8.01 9.38
CA VAL A 392 -7.11 -7.84 7.93
C VAL A 392 -8.49 -8.39 7.60
N ILE A 393 -9.37 -7.55 7.06
CA ILE A 393 -10.71 -7.99 6.66
C ILE A 393 -10.56 -8.84 5.40
N HIS A 394 -10.69 -10.16 5.57
CA HIS A 394 -10.84 -11.08 4.46
C HIS A 394 -12.27 -10.97 3.94
N GLU A 395 -12.44 -10.87 2.63
CA GLU A 395 -13.70 -11.30 2.03
C GLU A 395 -13.77 -12.82 2.23
N SER A 396 -14.76 -13.28 2.99
CA SER A 396 -15.35 -14.58 2.67
C SER A 396 -15.80 -14.48 1.22
N GLU A 397 -15.26 -15.35 0.37
CA GLU A 397 -15.88 -15.61 -0.93
C GLU A 397 -17.31 -16.06 -0.62
N GLU A 398 -18.27 -15.14 -0.68
CA GLU A 398 -19.63 -15.55 -0.99
C GLU A 398 -19.50 -16.17 -2.38
N GLU A 399 -19.50 -17.49 -2.42
CA GLU A 399 -19.78 -18.24 -3.64
C GLU A 399 -21.07 -17.65 -4.22
N GLU A 400 -20.97 -16.78 -5.22
CA GLU A 400 -22.01 -16.66 -6.22
C GLU A 400 -22.06 -18.02 -6.93
N ARG A 401 -22.72 -18.98 -6.27
CA ARG A 401 -23.12 -20.22 -6.91
C ARG A 401 -23.99 -19.79 -8.09
N PRO A 402 -23.61 -20.11 -9.34
CA PRO A 402 -24.55 -19.96 -10.43
C PRO A 402 -25.78 -20.78 -10.07
N GLN A 403 -26.93 -20.12 -9.95
CA GLN A 403 -28.19 -20.81 -9.76
C GLN A 403 -28.41 -21.67 -11.00
N ASN A 404 -28.14 -22.97 -10.86
CA ASN A 404 -28.51 -23.94 -11.88
C ASN A 404 -30.03 -23.82 -12.11
N PRO A 405 -30.50 -23.70 -13.37
CA PRO A 405 -31.92 -23.67 -13.65
C PRO A 405 -32.54 -24.95 -13.10
N ARG A 406 -33.53 -24.80 -12.22
CA ARG A 406 -34.28 -25.91 -11.64
C ARG A 406 -34.70 -26.87 -12.74
N GLN A 407 -34.25 -28.11 -12.63
CA GLN A 407 -34.81 -29.24 -13.37
C GLN A 407 -36.31 -29.30 -13.07
N GLN A 408 -37.10 -29.26 -14.14
CA GLN A 408 -38.54 -29.44 -14.08
C GLN A 408 -38.87 -30.83 -13.53
N HIS A 409 -39.38 -30.89 -12.31
CA HIS A 409 -40.15 -32.04 -11.86
C HIS A 409 -41.43 -32.13 -12.69
N ARG A 410 -41.55 -33.21 -13.48
CA ARG A 410 -42.83 -33.64 -14.06
C ARG A 410 -43.77 -34.07 -12.93
N PRO A 411 -44.99 -33.51 -12.82
CA PRO A 411 -46.05 -34.17 -12.09
C PRO A 411 -46.77 -35.16 -13.01
N ASN A 412 -46.82 -36.42 -12.58
CA ASN A 412 -47.76 -37.42 -13.10
C ASN A 412 -49.20 -37.03 -12.70
N GLY A 413 -50.14 -37.23 -13.62
CA GLY A 413 -51.48 -37.73 -13.29
C GLY A 413 -52.61 -36.69 -13.16
N ASN A 414 -53.39 -36.58 -14.24
CA ASN A 414 -54.86 -36.48 -14.32
C ASN A 414 -55.66 -35.69 -13.25
N GLY A 415 -56.32 -34.62 -13.68
CA GLY A 415 -57.53 -34.13 -13.01
C GLY A 415 -58.01 -32.73 -13.40
N PHE A 416 -59.08 -32.68 -14.20
CA PHE A 416 -60.14 -31.64 -14.23
C PHE A 416 -59.88 -30.22 -14.80
N LYS A 417 -60.40 -30.04 -16.02
CA LYS A 417 -61.31 -28.99 -16.51
C LYS A 417 -61.42 -27.65 -15.73
N GLY A 418 -61.15 -26.58 -16.47
CA GLY A 418 -62.07 -25.43 -16.57
C GLY A 418 -61.56 -24.13 -15.96
N VAL A 419 -61.89 -23.04 -16.67
CA VAL A 419 -61.76 -21.63 -16.28
C VAL A 419 -60.36 -21.04 -16.55
N PHE A 420 -60.20 -20.38 -17.69
CA PHE A 420 -59.65 -19.01 -17.82
C PHE A 420 -59.70 -18.60 -19.31
N ASN A 421 -60.93 -18.42 -19.79
CA ASN A 421 -61.21 -17.39 -20.77
C ASN A 421 -61.07 -16.03 -20.08
N ASN A 422 -60.66 -15.02 -20.83
CA ASN A 422 -60.58 -13.59 -20.49
C ASN A 422 -59.33 -13.16 -19.71
N LEU A 423 -58.25 -12.81 -20.42
CA LEU A 423 -57.52 -11.56 -20.14
C LEU A 423 -56.49 -11.13 -21.22
N PHE A 424 -56.64 -11.54 -22.49
CA PHE A 424 -55.74 -11.08 -23.56
C PHE A 424 -56.49 -10.50 -24.78
N GLU A 425 -57.52 -9.72 -24.49
CA GLU A 425 -58.03 -8.66 -25.38
C GLU A 425 -57.83 -7.31 -24.68
N LYS A 426 -56.72 -6.63 -24.98
CA LYS A 426 -56.49 -5.17 -24.94
C LYS A 426 -55.00 -4.86 -24.77
N ALA A 427 -54.24 -5.05 -25.85
CA ALA A 427 -53.07 -4.24 -26.15
C ALA A 427 -52.80 -4.33 -27.66
N ARG A 428 -53.82 -4.04 -28.46
CA ARG A 428 -53.64 -3.57 -29.83
C ARG A 428 -53.77 -2.06 -29.77
N ASP A 429 -52.67 -1.36 -30.04
CA ASP A 429 -52.59 -0.12 -30.80
C ASP A 429 -51.34 0.66 -30.39
N GLY A 430 -50.53 1.04 -31.39
CA GLY A 430 -49.55 2.11 -31.25
C GLY A 430 -48.09 1.69 -31.38
N LEU A 431 -47.67 1.38 -32.61
CA LEU A 431 -46.65 2.13 -33.36
C LEU A 431 -45.97 1.22 -34.38
N GLY A 432 -46.29 1.49 -35.64
CA GLY A 432 -45.65 0.86 -36.79
C GLY A 432 -44.31 1.49 -37.14
N ASN A 433 -43.50 0.64 -37.77
CA ASN A 433 -42.72 0.89 -38.98
C ASN A 433 -41.57 1.91 -38.94
N LEU A 434 -40.34 1.40 -39.06
CA LEU A 434 -39.46 1.49 -40.26
C LEU A 434 -37.98 1.49 -39.84
N ILE A 435 -37.31 0.35 -40.02
CA ILE A 435 -35.87 0.31 -40.27
C ILE A 435 -35.73 -0.52 -41.55
N SER A 436 -35.29 0.15 -42.62
CA SER A 436 -34.77 -0.46 -43.84
C SER A 436 -33.25 -0.58 -43.67
N ASP A 437 -32.74 -1.80 -43.82
CA ASP A 437 -31.32 -2.06 -44.04
C ASP A 437 -30.96 -1.74 -45.51
N GLU A 438 -29.76 -1.16 -45.63
CA GLU A 438 -28.76 -1.31 -46.70
C GLU A 438 -29.20 -1.16 -48.17
N ASP A 439 -28.59 -0.19 -48.88
CA ASP A 439 -27.60 -0.55 -49.89
C ASP A 439 -26.79 0.65 -50.40
N MET A 440 -25.51 0.34 -50.59
CA MET A 440 -24.46 1.12 -51.23
C MET A 440 -24.64 1.00 -52.75
N GLU A 441 -24.75 2.09 -53.51
CA GLU A 441 -24.12 2.25 -54.83
C GLU A 441 -24.35 3.64 -55.47
N MET A 442 -23.25 4.20 -55.96
CA MET A 442 -23.07 5.14 -57.09
C MET A 442 -23.85 6.47 -57.15
N ASN A 443 -23.18 7.58 -56.82
CA ASN A 443 -22.43 8.43 -57.77
C ASN A 443 -21.71 9.57 -57.05
#